data_AF-A0A9D8S8G9-F1
#
_entry.id   AF-A0A9D8S8G9-F1
#
_cell.length_a   1.000
_cell.length_b   1.000
_cell.length_c   1.000
_cell.angle_alpha   90.00
_cell.angle_beta   90.00
_cell.angle_gamma   90.00
#
_symmetry.space_group_name_H-M   'P 1'
#
loop_
_entity.id
_entity.type
_entity.pdbx_description
1 polymer ?
#
loop_
_entity_poly.entity_id
_entity_poly.type
_entity_poly.pdbx_seq_one_letter_code
_entity_poly.pdbx_strand_id
1 'polypeptide(L)'
;MTLDERLVQTVPSPRQIAHQQTEFYSFIHFTINTFTDKEWGEGTEDPAIFNPYKLDAEQWVKAIKASGMRGLILTCKHHDGFCLWPSKYTEHSVKSSPYKDGNGDIVKEVSDACRKYGLKFGVYLSPWDRNCKKYGQGKEYDDFFIGQLTELLTNYGELFSVWFDGACGEGPCGKKQYYDWPRYYAKIRELQPNACISVCGPD
;
A
#
# COMPACT_ATOMS: atom_id res chain seq x y z
N MET A 1 -2.97 -41.46 3.86
CA MET A 1 -3.36 -40.51 2.81
C MET A 1 -2.68 -40.95 1.51
N THR A 2 -3.45 -41.18 0.45
CA THR A 2 -2.93 -41.55 -0.87
C THR A 2 -2.22 -40.36 -1.52
N LEU A 3 -1.42 -40.61 -2.57
CA LEU A 3 -0.81 -39.53 -3.35
C LEU A 3 -1.86 -38.57 -3.90
N ASP A 4 -2.99 -39.11 -4.37
CA ASP A 4 -4.08 -38.35 -4.96
C ASP A 4 -4.77 -37.46 -3.92
N GLU A 5 -5.05 -37.99 -2.72
CA GLU A 5 -5.60 -37.20 -1.59
C GLU A 5 -4.66 -36.04 -1.21
N ARG A 6 -3.34 -36.26 -1.24
CA ARG A 6 -2.34 -35.23 -0.96
C ARG A 6 -2.33 -34.11 -2.00
N LEU A 7 -2.61 -34.43 -3.26
CA LEU A 7 -2.56 -33.46 -4.36
C LEU A 7 -3.83 -32.61 -4.43
N VAL A 8 -4.98 -33.12 -3.99
CA VAL A 8 -6.27 -32.40 -4.03
C VAL A 8 -6.65 -31.69 -2.73
N GLN A 9 -5.91 -31.90 -1.63
CA GLN A 9 -6.22 -31.26 -0.34
C GLN A 9 -5.95 -29.74 -0.33
N THR A 10 -5.12 -29.24 -1.25
CA THR A 10 -4.78 -27.81 -1.29
C THR A 10 -5.90 -27.05 -1.97
N VAL A 11 -6.69 -26.34 -1.17
CA VAL A 11 -7.82 -25.52 -1.62
C VAL A 11 -7.64 -24.07 -1.19
N PRO A 12 -8.15 -23.10 -1.96
CA PRO A 12 -8.04 -21.69 -1.58
C PRO A 12 -8.83 -21.42 -0.30
N SER A 13 -8.27 -20.56 0.55
CA SER A 13 -9.01 -20.02 1.69
C SER A 13 -10.19 -19.15 1.22
N PRO A 14 -11.21 -18.90 2.06
CA PRO A 14 -12.34 -18.03 1.69
C PRO A 14 -11.92 -16.64 1.18
N ARG A 15 -10.85 -16.05 1.74
CA ARG A 15 -10.33 -14.75 1.28
C ARG A 15 -9.71 -14.83 -0.11
N GLN A 16 -9.00 -15.91 -0.44
CA GLN A 16 -8.44 -16.14 -1.78
C GLN A 16 -9.56 -16.36 -2.81
N ILE A 17 -10.63 -17.07 -2.44
CA ILE A 17 -11.82 -17.20 -3.31
C ILE A 17 -12.45 -15.81 -3.55
N ALA A 18 -12.67 -15.03 -2.49
CA ALA A 18 -13.27 -13.70 -2.60
C ALA A 18 -12.38 -12.72 -3.40
N HIS A 19 -11.06 -12.87 -3.30
CA HIS A 19 -10.09 -12.12 -4.11
C HIS A 19 -10.18 -12.55 -5.58
N GLN A 20 -10.14 -13.86 -5.87
CA GLN A 20 -10.27 -14.41 -7.23
C GLN A 20 -11.56 -13.95 -7.92
N GLN A 21 -12.67 -13.91 -7.20
CA GLN A 21 -13.98 -13.43 -7.68
C GLN A 21 -14.02 -11.91 -7.95
N THR A 22 -12.98 -11.16 -7.58
CA THR A 22 -12.83 -9.75 -7.99
C THR A 22 -12.47 -9.66 -9.46
N GLU A 23 -11.77 -10.68 -10.00
CA GLU A 23 -11.38 -10.87 -11.41
C GLU A 23 -10.49 -9.77 -11.99
N PHE A 24 -10.99 -8.54 -12.03
CA PHE A 24 -10.36 -7.39 -12.66
C PHE A 24 -10.39 -6.17 -11.74
N TYR A 25 -9.23 -5.62 -11.41
CA TYR A 25 -9.06 -4.46 -10.53
C TYR A 25 -7.86 -3.62 -10.96
N SER A 26 -7.83 -2.34 -10.56
CA SER A 26 -6.79 -1.38 -10.96
C SER A 26 -5.64 -1.32 -9.97
N PHE A 27 -4.50 -0.85 -10.47
CA PHE A 27 -3.41 -0.30 -9.68
C PHE A 27 -3.27 1.20 -10.01
N ILE A 28 -3.27 2.08 -9.01
CA ILE A 28 -2.92 3.49 -9.18
C ILE A 28 -1.55 3.72 -8.56
N HIS A 29 -0.56 4.03 -9.42
CA HIS A 29 0.71 4.60 -9.01
C HIS A 29 0.60 6.12 -9.02
N PHE A 30 0.56 6.69 -7.82
CA PHE A 30 0.61 8.13 -7.60
C PHE A 30 1.46 8.36 -6.36
N THR A 31 2.49 9.19 -6.47
CA THR A 31 3.41 9.53 -5.38
C THR A 31 4.12 10.84 -5.75
N ILE A 32 5.07 11.29 -4.94
CA ILE A 32 5.94 12.42 -5.23
C ILE A 32 6.67 12.28 -6.57
N ASN A 33 6.93 11.05 -7.03
CA ASN A 33 7.58 10.81 -8.31
C ASN A 33 6.78 11.27 -9.54
N THR A 34 5.45 11.38 -9.41
CA THR A 34 4.61 11.99 -10.46
C THR A 34 5.02 13.44 -10.76
N PHE A 35 5.66 14.11 -9.81
CA PHE A 35 6.15 15.49 -9.95
C PHE A 35 7.64 15.57 -10.30
N THR A 36 8.35 14.45 -10.34
CA THR A 36 9.79 14.38 -10.67
C THR A 36 10.08 13.64 -11.95
N ASP A 37 9.07 13.07 -12.61
CA ASP A 37 9.20 12.26 -13.82
C ASP A 37 10.14 11.06 -13.62
N LYS A 38 9.99 10.39 -12.47
CA LYS A 38 10.77 9.21 -12.10
C LYS A 38 9.87 8.01 -11.88
N GLU A 39 10.35 6.83 -12.27
CA GLU A 39 9.75 5.57 -11.85
C GLU A 39 10.07 5.32 -10.37
N TRP A 40 11.35 5.40 -10.01
CA TRP A 40 11.84 5.27 -8.63
C TRP A 40 12.45 6.59 -8.16
N GLY A 41 11.78 7.27 -7.23
CA GLY A 41 12.35 8.41 -6.50
C GLY A 41 13.51 7.99 -5.61
N GLU A 42 14.33 8.96 -5.23
CA GLU A 42 15.56 8.75 -4.46
C GLU A 42 15.34 8.79 -2.94
N GLY A 43 14.15 9.19 -2.50
CA GLY A 43 13.78 9.39 -1.10
C GLY A 43 14.27 10.72 -0.52
N THR A 44 14.80 11.61 -1.36
CA THR A 44 15.27 12.96 -1.01
C THR A 44 14.41 14.06 -1.61
N GLU A 45 13.33 13.69 -2.30
CA GLU A 45 12.38 14.62 -2.90
C GLU A 45 11.80 15.56 -1.83
N ASP A 46 11.71 16.85 -2.12
CA ASP A 46 11.14 17.84 -1.20
C ASP A 46 9.60 17.73 -1.20
N PRO A 47 8.93 17.44 -0.06
CA PRO A 47 7.47 17.44 0.03
C PRO A 47 6.79 18.68 -0.56
N ALA A 48 7.47 19.82 -0.64
CA ALA A 48 6.95 21.05 -1.24
C ALA A 48 6.59 20.90 -2.73
N ILE A 49 7.19 19.96 -3.47
CA ILE A 49 6.88 19.74 -4.89
C ILE A 49 5.57 18.97 -5.08
N PHE A 50 5.09 18.28 -4.05
CA PHE A 50 3.86 17.50 -4.13
C PHE A 50 2.64 18.42 -4.00
N ASN A 51 2.11 18.88 -5.13
CA ASN A 51 0.98 19.81 -5.15
C ASN A 51 -0.02 19.54 -6.29
N PRO A 52 -0.81 18.46 -6.24
CA PRO A 52 -1.84 18.24 -7.23
C PRO A 52 -2.98 19.25 -7.06
N TYR A 53 -3.07 20.21 -7.97
CA TYR A 53 -3.97 21.37 -7.88
C TYR A 53 -5.45 21.08 -8.21
N LYS A 54 -5.75 19.98 -8.90
CA LYS A 54 -7.11 19.54 -9.28
C LYS A 54 -7.29 18.04 -9.06
N LEU A 55 -6.74 17.50 -7.98
CA LEU A 55 -6.97 16.08 -7.65
C LEU A 55 -8.46 15.84 -7.43
N ASP A 56 -9.01 14.83 -8.12
CA ASP A 56 -10.38 14.35 -7.94
C ASP A 56 -10.35 12.81 -7.88
N ALA A 57 -10.35 12.27 -6.65
CA ALA A 57 -10.36 10.84 -6.43
C ALA A 57 -11.64 10.17 -6.96
N GLU A 58 -12.78 10.88 -6.99
CA GLU A 58 -14.00 10.33 -7.58
C GLU A 58 -13.86 10.17 -9.09
N GLN A 59 -13.14 11.07 -9.76
CA GLN A 59 -12.88 10.96 -11.20
C GLN A 59 -12.11 9.67 -11.50
N TRP A 60 -11.08 9.34 -10.72
CA TRP A 60 -10.32 8.08 -10.85
C TRP A 60 -11.24 6.87 -10.68
N VAL A 61 -11.97 6.84 -9.57
CA VAL A 61 -12.83 5.70 -9.23
C VAL A 61 -13.97 5.51 -10.24
N LYS A 62 -14.57 6.60 -10.75
CA LYS A 62 -15.60 6.54 -11.80
C LYS A 62 -15.03 5.97 -13.10
N ALA A 63 -13.84 6.39 -13.51
CA ALA A 63 -13.18 5.86 -14.70
C ALA A 63 -12.87 4.36 -14.57
N ILE A 64 -12.34 3.95 -13.42
CA ILE A 64 -12.05 2.55 -13.10
C ILE A 64 -13.33 1.72 -13.12
N LYS A 65 -14.40 2.19 -12.47
CA LYS A 65 -15.71 1.53 -12.52
C LYS A 65 -16.25 1.39 -13.95
N ALA A 66 -16.15 2.45 -14.75
CA ALA A 66 -16.61 2.45 -16.13
C ALA A 66 -15.85 1.44 -17.00
N SER A 67 -14.61 1.09 -16.65
CA SER A 67 -13.83 0.04 -17.32
C SER A 67 -14.23 -1.39 -16.92
N GLY A 68 -15.15 -1.56 -15.95
CA GLY A 68 -15.56 -2.87 -15.44
C GLY A 68 -14.71 -3.41 -14.29
N MET A 69 -13.72 -2.65 -13.81
CA MET A 69 -12.91 -3.04 -12.66
C MET A 69 -13.71 -2.98 -11.35
N ARG A 70 -13.45 -3.92 -10.45
CA ARG A 70 -14.20 -4.15 -9.21
C ARG A 70 -13.40 -3.80 -7.95
N GLY A 71 -12.16 -3.36 -8.11
CA GLY A 71 -11.29 -2.92 -7.02
C GLY A 71 -10.18 -2.00 -7.48
N LEU A 72 -9.50 -1.41 -6.50
CA LEU A 72 -8.41 -0.45 -6.69
C LEU A 72 -7.36 -0.66 -5.60
N ILE A 73 -6.09 -0.85 -5.98
CA ILE A 73 -4.93 -0.81 -5.10
C ILE A 73 -4.19 0.52 -5.32
N LEU A 74 -3.97 1.29 -4.25
CA LEU A 74 -3.29 2.59 -4.28
C LEU A 74 -1.88 2.47 -3.70
N THR A 75 -0.88 3.08 -4.34
CA THR A 75 0.46 3.31 -3.75
C THR A 75 0.40 4.31 -2.60
N CYS A 76 -0.01 3.85 -1.40
CA CYS A 76 -0.06 4.70 -0.21
C CYS A 76 1.33 5.24 0.16
N LYS A 77 2.37 4.41 -0.02
CA LYS A 77 3.79 4.78 0.03
C LYS A 77 4.56 3.96 -0.99
N HIS A 78 5.34 4.63 -1.85
CA HIS A 78 6.22 3.98 -2.82
C HIS A 78 7.66 3.85 -2.29
N HIS A 79 8.62 3.40 -3.10
CA HIS A 79 10.02 3.20 -2.67
C HIS A 79 10.70 4.49 -2.19
N ASP A 80 10.30 5.65 -2.72
CA ASP A 80 10.76 6.96 -2.26
C ASP A 80 10.41 7.22 -0.78
N GLY A 81 9.41 6.55 -0.22
CA GLY A 81 9.01 6.68 1.17
C GLY A 81 7.99 7.81 1.45
N PHE A 82 7.57 8.58 0.44
CA PHE A 82 6.58 9.63 0.59
C PHE A 82 5.20 9.04 0.83
N CYS A 83 4.57 9.41 1.95
CA CYS A 83 3.26 8.87 2.34
C CYS A 83 2.11 9.77 1.86
N LEU A 84 1.13 9.17 1.19
CA LEU A 84 -0.07 9.84 0.68
C LEU A 84 -1.13 10.17 1.75
N TRP A 85 -0.87 9.83 3.00
CA TRP A 85 -1.70 10.14 4.16
C TRP A 85 -0.86 10.84 5.24
N PRO A 86 -1.49 11.60 6.16
CA PRO A 86 -0.77 12.34 7.20
C PRO A 86 -0.30 11.41 8.34
N SER A 87 0.61 10.49 8.03
CA SER A 87 1.15 9.52 8.99
C SER A 87 1.79 10.21 10.20
N LYS A 88 1.54 9.69 11.40
CA LYS A 88 2.18 10.17 12.63
C LYS A 88 3.64 9.71 12.76
N TYR A 89 4.08 8.79 11.92
CA TYR A 89 5.40 8.15 12.03
C TYR A 89 6.50 8.83 11.20
N THR A 90 6.15 9.72 10.27
CA THR A 90 7.11 10.44 9.41
C THR A 90 6.59 11.82 9.02
N GLU A 91 7.51 12.78 8.85
CA GLU A 91 7.25 14.09 8.23
C GLU A 91 7.28 14.02 6.70
N HIS A 92 7.83 12.96 6.11
CA HIS A 92 7.90 12.78 4.67
C HIS A 92 6.56 12.24 4.13
N SER A 93 5.54 13.10 4.17
CA SER A 93 4.17 12.79 3.77
C SER A 93 3.43 14.04 3.31
N VAL A 94 2.19 13.86 2.86
CA VAL A 94 1.28 14.95 2.45
C VAL A 94 1.12 16.06 3.49
N LYS A 95 1.34 15.77 4.78
CA LYS A 95 1.24 16.79 5.85
C LYS A 95 2.32 17.88 5.76
N SER A 96 3.44 17.59 5.10
CA SER A 96 4.53 18.54 4.83
C SER A 96 4.47 19.13 3.43
N SER A 97 3.41 18.84 2.68
CA SER A 97 3.21 19.32 1.31
C SER A 97 2.18 20.46 1.26
N PRO A 98 2.19 21.31 0.22
CA PRO A 98 1.17 22.33 0.03
C PRO A 98 -0.22 21.78 -0.35
N TYR A 99 -0.33 20.47 -0.63
CA TYR A 99 -1.61 19.86 -0.97
C TYR A 99 -2.64 20.06 0.14
N LYS A 100 -3.72 20.79 -0.17
CA LYS A 100 -4.76 21.20 0.80
C LYS A 100 -4.17 21.82 2.07
N ASP A 101 -3.16 22.67 1.90
CA ASP A 101 -2.47 23.38 2.99
C ASP A 101 -1.92 22.43 4.08
N GLY A 102 -1.43 21.25 3.67
CA GLY A 102 -0.91 20.22 4.57
C GLY A 102 -1.98 19.40 5.30
N ASN A 103 -3.27 19.63 5.00
CA ASN A 103 -4.40 18.92 5.63
C ASN A 103 -5.01 17.84 4.72
N GLY A 104 -4.37 17.55 3.58
CA GLY A 104 -4.83 16.54 2.66
C GLY A 104 -4.60 15.10 3.14
N ASP A 105 -5.46 14.19 2.71
CA ASP A 105 -5.33 12.75 2.92
C ASP A 105 -5.86 12.02 1.68
N ILE A 106 -4.95 11.67 0.77
CA ILE A 106 -5.33 11.09 -0.53
C ILE A 106 -5.79 9.64 -0.35
N VAL A 107 -5.22 8.92 0.62
CA VAL A 107 -5.68 7.56 0.94
C VAL A 107 -7.14 7.60 1.39
N LYS A 108 -7.51 8.58 2.24
CA LYS A 108 -8.90 8.80 2.63
C LYS A 108 -9.80 9.14 1.45
N GLU A 109 -9.40 10.12 0.63
CA GLU A 109 -10.20 10.54 -0.54
C GLU A 109 -10.49 9.39 -1.52
N VAL A 110 -9.49 8.56 -1.81
CA VAL A 110 -9.64 7.40 -2.69
C VAL A 110 -10.45 6.29 -2.03
N SER A 111 -10.20 5.97 -0.76
CA SER A 111 -10.96 4.92 -0.04
C SER A 111 -12.44 5.27 0.10
N ASP A 112 -12.77 6.53 0.40
CA ASP A 112 -14.15 7.02 0.51
C ASP A 112 -14.83 7.02 -0.87
N ALA A 113 -14.13 7.39 -1.94
CA ALA A 113 -14.64 7.30 -3.31
C ALA A 113 -14.90 5.83 -3.74
N CYS A 114 -13.97 4.91 -3.47
CA CYS A 114 -14.16 3.47 -3.72
C CYS A 114 -15.42 2.96 -3.03
N ARG A 115 -15.60 3.29 -1.75
CA ARG A 115 -16.80 2.91 -0.98
C ARG A 115 -18.07 3.48 -1.59
N LYS A 116 -18.08 4.77 -1.95
CA LYS A 116 -19.22 5.46 -2.58
C LYS A 116 -19.65 4.81 -3.88
N TYR A 117 -18.69 4.33 -4.68
CA TYR A 117 -18.96 3.75 -6.00
C TYR A 117 -18.98 2.22 -6.04
N GLY A 118 -18.78 1.56 -4.90
CA GLY A 118 -18.85 0.10 -4.78
C GLY A 118 -17.65 -0.64 -5.36
N LEU A 119 -16.45 -0.04 -5.30
CA LEU A 119 -15.19 -0.72 -5.59
C LEU A 119 -14.53 -1.18 -4.29
N LYS A 120 -13.90 -2.35 -4.32
CA LYS A 120 -13.02 -2.80 -3.25
C LYS A 120 -11.77 -1.91 -3.19
N PHE A 121 -11.27 -1.62 -1.98
CA PHE A 121 -10.07 -0.80 -1.79
C PHE A 121 -8.93 -1.64 -1.20
N GLY A 122 -7.73 -1.47 -1.75
CA GLY A 122 -6.51 -2.13 -1.28
C GLY A 122 -5.37 -1.13 -1.21
N VAL A 123 -4.35 -1.48 -0.43
CA VAL A 123 -3.21 -0.61 -0.17
C VAL A 123 -1.92 -1.26 -0.63
N TYR A 124 -1.07 -0.48 -1.26
CA TYR A 124 0.34 -0.79 -1.45
C TYR A 124 1.13 0.04 -0.44
N LEU A 125 1.97 -0.64 0.34
CA LEU A 125 2.88 -0.02 1.29
C LEU A 125 4.27 -0.61 1.04
N SER A 126 5.14 0.16 0.39
CA SER A 126 6.45 -0.35 0.00
C SER A 126 7.29 -0.78 1.22
N PRO A 127 7.74 -2.06 1.26
CA PRO A 127 8.67 -2.51 2.29
C PRO A 127 10.03 -1.81 2.17
N TRP A 128 10.55 -1.63 0.95
CA TRP A 128 11.73 -0.83 0.70
C TRP A 128 11.40 0.66 0.84
N ASP A 129 12.20 1.38 1.63
CA ASP A 129 12.00 2.79 1.91
C ASP A 129 13.34 3.53 1.84
N ARG A 130 13.45 4.41 0.84
CA ARG A 130 14.66 5.18 0.54
C ARG A 130 14.79 6.45 1.40
N ASN A 131 13.71 6.89 2.05
CA ASN A 131 13.70 8.09 2.90
C ASN A 131 13.95 7.78 4.38
N CYS A 132 13.33 6.72 4.90
CA CYS A 132 13.33 6.42 6.33
C CYS A 132 14.75 6.10 6.83
N LYS A 133 15.26 6.91 7.75
CA LYS A 133 16.58 6.71 8.36
C LYS A 133 16.72 5.37 9.08
N LYS A 134 15.60 4.81 9.55
CA LYS A 134 15.55 3.52 10.25
C LYS A 134 15.67 2.33 9.30
N TYR A 135 15.45 2.52 8.00
CA TYR A 135 15.54 1.42 7.03
C TYR A 135 16.92 0.75 7.08
N GLY A 136 16.94 -0.57 7.21
CA GLY A 136 18.16 -1.38 7.40
C GLY A 136 18.63 -1.51 8.86
N GLN A 137 17.87 -0.99 9.83
CA GLN A 137 18.18 -1.11 11.26
C GLN A 137 17.44 -2.28 11.94
N GLY A 138 16.70 -3.10 11.18
CA GLY A 138 15.98 -4.24 11.76
C GLY A 138 14.72 -3.78 12.50
N LYS A 139 14.64 -4.05 13.81
CA LYS A 139 13.43 -3.88 14.62
C LYS A 139 12.88 -2.46 14.57
N GLU A 140 13.75 -1.44 14.55
CA GLU A 140 13.35 -0.04 14.51
C GLU A 140 12.57 0.31 13.24
N TYR A 141 12.97 -0.26 12.10
CA TYR A 141 12.19 -0.12 10.87
C TYR A 141 10.93 -0.95 10.92
N ASP A 142 10.97 -2.17 11.48
CA ASP A 142 9.78 -3.01 11.57
C ASP A 142 8.70 -2.38 12.45
N ASP A 143 9.08 -1.72 13.56
CA ASP A 143 8.18 -0.95 14.42
C ASP A 143 7.59 0.27 13.69
N PHE A 144 8.40 0.96 12.89
CA PHE A 144 7.96 2.07 12.04
C PHE A 144 6.96 1.59 10.98
N PHE A 145 7.30 0.52 10.27
CA PHE A 145 6.49 -0.07 9.21
C PHE A 145 5.15 -0.58 9.75
N ILE A 146 5.16 -1.29 10.88
CA ILE A 146 3.93 -1.74 11.56
C ILE A 146 3.09 -0.55 12.02
N GLY A 147 3.71 0.54 12.46
CA GLY A 147 3.01 1.77 12.78
C GLY A 147 2.19 2.29 11.60
N GLN A 148 2.85 2.45 10.45
CA GLN A 148 2.20 2.87 9.19
C GLN A 148 1.15 1.88 8.71
N LEU A 149 1.47 0.59 8.73
CA LEU A 149 0.55 -0.48 8.38
C LEU A 149 -0.70 -0.45 9.27
N THR A 150 -0.54 -0.23 10.58
CA THR A 150 -1.67 -0.12 11.51
C THR A 150 -2.57 1.06 11.15
N GLU A 151 -2.02 2.24 10.83
CA GLU A 151 -2.83 3.39 10.38
C GLU A 151 -3.66 3.06 9.13
N LEU A 152 -3.04 2.39 8.14
CA LEU A 152 -3.70 1.99 6.90
C LEU A 152 -4.80 0.92 7.13
N LEU A 153 -4.56 -0.02 8.05
CA LEU A 153 -5.51 -1.09 8.35
C LEU A 153 -6.69 -0.64 9.21
N THR A 154 -6.58 0.47 9.96
CA THR A 154 -7.65 0.90 10.87
C THR A 154 -8.52 2.05 10.34
N ASN A 155 -7.94 2.97 9.56
CA ASN A 155 -8.58 4.28 9.36
C ASN A 155 -9.34 4.41 8.02
N TYR A 156 -9.19 3.47 7.09
CA TYR A 156 -9.68 3.61 5.70
C TYR A 156 -10.76 2.60 5.31
N GLY A 157 -11.34 1.89 6.29
CA GLY A 157 -12.41 0.91 6.08
C GLY A 157 -11.88 -0.50 5.79
N GLU A 158 -12.71 -1.33 5.14
CA GLU A 158 -12.34 -2.69 4.78
C GLU A 158 -11.36 -2.70 3.60
N LEU A 159 -10.28 -3.48 3.76
CA LEU A 159 -9.30 -3.69 2.71
C LEU A 159 -9.45 -5.09 2.10
N PHE A 160 -9.45 -5.19 0.76
CA PHE A 160 -9.45 -6.50 0.09
C PHE A 160 -8.04 -7.05 -0.15
N SER A 161 -7.04 -6.17 -0.23
CA SER A 161 -5.64 -6.53 -0.48
C SER A 161 -4.68 -5.58 0.23
N VAL A 162 -3.62 -6.15 0.78
CA VAL A 162 -2.42 -5.47 1.26
C VAL A 162 -1.26 -5.97 0.41
N TRP A 163 -0.64 -5.07 -0.34
CA TRP A 163 0.36 -5.42 -1.33
C TRP A 163 1.75 -5.00 -0.84
N PHE A 164 2.65 -5.98 -0.69
CA PHE A 164 4.03 -5.78 -0.23
C PHE A 164 5.03 -6.11 -1.34
N ASP A 165 5.74 -5.09 -1.81
CA ASP A 165 6.73 -5.23 -2.88
C ASP A 165 7.95 -6.06 -2.48
N GLY A 166 8.40 -6.88 -3.42
CA GLY A 166 9.67 -7.59 -3.32
C GLY A 166 10.84 -6.82 -3.92
N ALA A 167 10.59 -5.74 -4.67
CA ALA A 167 11.64 -4.93 -5.26
C ALA A 167 12.48 -4.20 -4.20
N CYS A 168 13.80 -4.26 -4.36
CA CYS A 168 14.77 -3.55 -3.51
C CYS A 168 16.02 -3.22 -4.32
N GLY A 169 16.30 -1.92 -4.48
CA GLY A 169 17.41 -1.40 -5.28
C GLY A 169 18.69 -1.08 -4.51
N GLU A 170 18.81 -1.45 -3.22
CA GLU A 170 19.99 -1.18 -2.39
C GLU A 170 21.28 -1.85 -2.92
N GLY A 171 21.14 -2.95 -3.66
CA GLY A 171 22.27 -3.70 -4.21
C GLY A 171 23.14 -4.39 -3.14
N PRO A 172 24.31 -4.94 -3.54
CA PRO A 172 25.13 -5.77 -2.65
C PRO A 172 25.69 -5.05 -1.41
N CYS A 173 25.94 -3.74 -1.54
CA CYS A 173 26.61 -2.91 -0.52
C CYS A 173 25.68 -1.90 0.17
N GLY A 174 24.40 -1.83 -0.22
CA GLY A 174 23.43 -0.93 0.40
C GLY A 174 22.88 -1.45 1.73
N LYS A 175 21.84 -0.77 2.23
CA LYS A 175 21.16 -1.11 3.47
C LYS A 175 20.49 -2.48 3.36
N LYS A 176 20.49 -3.24 4.46
CA LYS A 176 19.86 -4.57 4.53
C LYS A 176 18.79 -4.60 5.60
N GLN A 177 17.52 -4.61 5.19
CA GLN A 177 16.40 -4.83 6.09
C GLN A 177 15.95 -6.29 6.00
N TYR A 178 16.00 -6.98 7.15
CA TYR A 178 15.40 -8.30 7.31
C TYR A 178 14.03 -8.11 7.95
N TYR A 179 12.99 -8.05 7.12
CA TYR A 179 11.64 -7.76 7.57
C TYR A 179 11.07 -8.88 8.46
N ASP A 180 10.44 -8.49 9.57
CA ASP A 180 9.65 -9.39 10.41
C ASP A 180 8.27 -9.68 9.78
N TRP A 181 8.29 -10.41 8.67
CA TRP A 181 7.08 -10.78 7.92
C TRP A 181 6.02 -11.48 8.77
N PRO A 182 6.34 -12.46 9.64
CA PRO A 182 5.33 -13.07 10.51
C PRO A 182 4.58 -12.05 11.37
N ARG A 183 5.29 -11.04 11.89
CA ARG A 183 4.68 -9.96 12.67
C ARG A 183 3.79 -9.06 11.82
N TYR A 184 4.18 -8.76 10.58
CA TYR A 184 3.35 -7.97 9.65
C TYR A 184 2.06 -8.71 9.29
N TYR A 185 2.18 -10.00 8.97
CA TYR A 185 1.03 -10.83 8.64
C TYR A 185 0.08 -10.97 9.83
N ALA A 186 0.62 -11.20 11.03
CA ALA A 186 -0.20 -11.27 12.25
C ALA A 186 -1.01 -9.98 12.45
N LYS A 187 -0.39 -8.81 12.24
CA LYS A 187 -1.09 -7.52 12.33
C LYS A 187 -2.21 -7.37 11.29
N ILE A 188 -1.98 -7.81 10.04
CA ILE A 188 -3.03 -7.79 9.01
C ILE A 188 -4.16 -8.75 9.37
N ARG A 189 -3.85 -9.96 9.83
CA ARG A 189 -4.86 -10.94 10.24
C ARG A 189 -5.70 -10.47 11.41
N GLU A 190 -5.10 -9.73 12.34
CA GLU A 190 -5.80 -9.12 13.47
C GLU A 190 -6.79 -8.04 13.03
N LEU A 191 -6.38 -7.12 12.15
CA LEU A 191 -7.16 -5.92 11.83
C LEU A 191 -8.03 -6.05 10.57
N GLN A 192 -7.59 -6.84 9.59
CA GLN A 192 -8.22 -7.04 8.29
C GLN A 192 -8.16 -8.53 7.89
N PRO A 193 -8.85 -9.43 8.62
CA PRO A 193 -8.76 -10.89 8.42
C PRO A 193 -9.19 -11.37 7.02
N ASN A 194 -9.95 -10.55 6.30
CA ASN A 194 -10.45 -10.83 4.95
C ASN A 194 -9.52 -10.31 3.84
N ALA A 195 -8.51 -9.49 4.17
CA ALA A 195 -7.56 -9.00 3.17
C ALA A 195 -6.61 -10.11 2.74
N CYS A 196 -6.36 -10.20 1.43
CA CYS A 196 -5.24 -10.97 0.90
C CYS A 196 -3.93 -10.21 1.10
N ILE A 197 -2.87 -10.90 1.52
CA ILE A 197 -1.51 -10.35 1.65
C ILE A 197 -0.73 -10.78 0.41
N SER A 198 -0.47 -9.85 -0.49
CA SER A 198 0.01 -10.12 -1.85
C SER A 198 1.52 -9.90 -2.03
N VAL A 199 2.13 -10.72 -2.90
CA VAL A 199 3.55 -10.70 -3.31
C VAL A 199 4.52 -11.13 -2.22
N CYS A 200 4.97 -10.25 -1.34
CA CYS A 200 5.67 -10.65 -0.12
C CYS A 200 4.63 -11.01 0.95
N GLY A 201 3.84 -12.05 0.66
CA GLY A 201 2.70 -12.47 1.48
C GLY A 201 2.22 -13.88 1.13
N PRO A 202 1.46 -14.52 2.02
CA PRO A 202 1.02 -15.91 1.85
C PRO A 202 -0.27 -16.13 1.04
N ASP A 203 -1.02 -15.08 0.64
CA ASP A 203 -2.31 -15.24 -0.07
C ASP A 203 -2.19 -14.99 -1.58
#